data_AF-A0A318R9P7-F1
#
_entry.id   AF-A0A318R9P7-F1
#
_cell.length_a   1.000
_cell.length_b   1.000
_cell.length_c   1.000
_cell.angle_alpha   90.00
_cell.angle_beta   90.00
_cell.angle_gamma   90.00
#
_symmetry.space_group_name_H-M   'P 1'
#
loop_
_entity.id
_entity.type
_entity.pdbx_description
1 polymer ?
#
loop_
_entity_poly.entity_id
_entity_poly.type
_entity_poly.pdbx_seq_one_letter_code
_entity_poly.pdbx_strand_id
1 'polypeptide(L)'
;MTTTPGSEIRQSEDPLAAHLAATVIGQHGAVDAVSRAVRIARAGLGHHDRPLSVLLFAGPTGVGKTSMVRALAGALRAGPEDFCRIDMSALAQEHYAASFSGAPPGYSGSKESTTLFDKSRIEGDPYTPGIVLFDEVEKAHPVVIRALLHVLDTGVLRLSSGTGTIGFRNCHVILTTNLGSRRSVVRRPWWSFRSPDDAIGKAIESFFDPEFLNRIDEVVRFAAIDRGVAHQIIDLELGRITQVLARGYVHIDFDDSLVGHLVEQGFDPRYGARALRRSIRRHLLPAIADAVDAIAATRRDPAALHVVVDSGQTIACRPSHSCSPTTVGPEQTAEEFLVTPMEGK
;
A
#
# COMPACT_ATOMS: atom_id res chain seq x y z
N MET A 1 -33.43 43.63 -11.96
CA MET A 1 -33.40 42.18 -11.65
C MET A 1 -31.98 41.70 -11.88
N THR A 2 -31.18 41.71 -10.82
CA THR A 2 -29.76 41.32 -10.82
C THR A 2 -29.65 39.81 -10.66
N THR A 3 -29.13 39.15 -11.69
CA THR A 3 -28.74 37.73 -11.67
C THR A 3 -27.42 37.56 -10.93
N THR A 4 -27.44 36.85 -9.82
CA THR A 4 -26.26 36.38 -9.08
C THR A 4 -25.56 35.27 -9.89
N PRO A 5 -24.24 35.31 -10.12
CA PRO A 5 -23.51 34.19 -10.70
C PRO A 5 -23.41 33.06 -9.67
N GLY A 6 -23.60 31.82 -10.14
CA GLY A 6 -23.49 30.61 -9.34
C GLY A 6 -22.15 30.56 -8.61
N SER A 7 -22.22 30.30 -7.31
CA SER A 7 -21.09 29.93 -6.49
C SER A 7 -20.37 28.77 -7.15
N GLU A 8 -19.13 29.01 -7.58
CA GLU A 8 -18.16 27.95 -7.85
C GLU A 8 -18.16 27.00 -6.66
N ILE A 9 -18.63 25.78 -6.86
CA ILE A 9 -18.43 24.70 -5.91
C ILE A 9 -16.92 24.49 -5.88
N ARG A 10 -16.24 25.12 -4.92
CA ARG A 10 -14.86 24.77 -4.57
C ARG A 10 -14.86 23.26 -4.38
N GLN A 11 -14.21 22.54 -5.29
CA GLN A 11 -13.94 21.13 -5.11
C GLN A 11 -13.14 21.01 -3.82
N SER A 12 -13.81 20.65 -2.72
CA SER A 12 -13.12 20.29 -1.49
C SER A 12 -12.27 19.07 -1.85
N GLU A 13 -10.95 19.24 -1.85
CA GLU A 13 -10.02 18.13 -2.07
C GLU A 13 -10.36 17.00 -1.09
N ASP A 14 -10.63 15.81 -1.61
CA ASP A 14 -10.95 14.62 -0.81
C ASP A 14 -9.74 14.33 0.12
N PRO A 15 -9.85 14.53 1.45
CA PRO A 15 -8.71 14.42 2.34
C PRO A 15 -8.08 13.02 2.34
N LEU A 16 -8.90 11.99 2.12
CA LEU A 16 -8.43 10.62 1.99
C LEU A 16 -7.61 10.47 0.70
N ALA A 17 -8.12 10.99 -0.43
CA ALA A 17 -7.40 10.92 -1.70
C ALA A 17 -6.05 11.64 -1.61
N ALA A 18 -6.00 12.81 -0.98
CA ALA A 18 -4.76 13.55 -0.76
C ALA A 18 -3.76 12.75 0.10
N HIS A 19 -4.21 12.14 1.20
CA HIS A 19 -3.37 11.28 2.04
C HIS A 19 -2.81 10.07 1.28
N LEU A 20 -3.65 9.40 0.49
CA LEU A 20 -3.24 8.26 -0.32
C LEU A 20 -2.25 8.67 -1.41
N ALA A 21 -2.50 9.79 -2.11
CA ALA A 21 -1.64 10.30 -3.18
C ALA A 21 -0.26 10.75 -2.67
N ALA A 22 -0.17 11.28 -1.45
CA ALA A 22 1.10 11.65 -0.82
C ALA A 22 2.02 10.43 -0.58
N THR A 23 1.45 9.23 -0.45
CA THR A 23 2.20 8.00 -0.20
C THR A 23 2.36 7.12 -1.44
N VAL A 24 1.35 7.09 -2.32
CA VAL A 24 1.28 6.20 -3.50
C VAL A 24 1.43 7.01 -4.79
N ILE A 25 2.68 7.17 -5.18
CA ILE A 25 3.06 8.03 -6.31
C ILE A 25 2.71 7.40 -7.66
N GLY A 26 2.15 8.22 -8.57
CA GLY A 26 1.88 7.84 -9.96
C GLY A 26 0.65 6.94 -10.17
N GLN A 27 -0.19 6.74 -9.14
CA GLN A 27 -1.33 5.83 -9.18
C GLN A 27 -2.68 6.53 -9.00
N HIS A 28 -2.88 7.68 -9.66
CA HIS A 28 -4.07 8.54 -9.52
C HIS A 28 -5.39 7.77 -9.68
N GLY A 29 -5.53 6.98 -10.75
CA GLY A 29 -6.74 6.18 -10.96
C GLY A 29 -7.00 5.14 -9.86
N ALA A 30 -5.94 4.60 -9.24
CA ALA A 30 -6.08 3.69 -8.11
C ALA A 30 -6.47 4.43 -6.82
N VAL A 31 -5.90 5.62 -6.59
CA VAL A 31 -6.27 6.50 -5.48
C VAL A 31 -7.75 6.87 -5.59
N ASP A 32 -8.22 7.31 -6.76
CA ASP A 32 -9.61 7.71 -6.97
C ASP A 32 -10.59 6.57 -6.74
N ALA A 33 -10.25 5.37 -7.21
CA ALA A 33 -11.02 4.15 -7.02
C ALA A 33 -11.16 3.79 -5.53
N VAL A 34 -10.03 3.74 -4.80
CA VAL A 34 -10.03 3.42 -3.37
C VAL A 34 -10.78 4.47 -2.57
N SER A 35 -10.54 5.76 -2.82
CA SER A 35 -11.23 6.85 -2.14
C SER A 35 -12.73 6.81 -2.38
N ARG A 36 -13.17 6.53 -3.61
CA ARG A 36 -14.59 6.35 -3.94
C ARG A 36 -15.20 5.17 -3.18
N ALA A 37 -14.57 4.01 -3.18
CA ALA A 37 -15.08 2.83 -2.48
C ALA A 37 -15.21 3.08 -0.96
N VAL A 38 -14.22 3.73 -0.35
CA VAL A 38 -14.27 4.10 1.07
C VAL A 38 -15.36 5.13 1.36
N ARG A 39 -15.58 6.11 0.47
CA ARG A 39 -16.68 7.07 0.60
C ARG A 39 -18.06 6.40 0.52
N ILE A 40 -18.25 5.45 -0.39
CA ILE A 40 -19.49 4.66 -0.50
C ILE A 40 -19.73 3.87 0.79
N ALA A 41 -18.69 3.21 1.31
CA ALA A 41 -18.77 2.46 2.57
C ALA A 41 -19.12 3.36 3.76
N ARG A 42 -18.45 4.51 3.91
CA ARG A 42 -18.70 5.49 4.98
C ARG A 42 -20.11 6.09 4.91
N ALA A 43 -20.67 6.24 3.71
CA ALA A 43 -22.05 6.69 3.52
C ALA A 43 -23.09 5.61 3.85
N GLY A 44 -22.66 4.38 4.19
CA GLY A 44 -23.55 3.26 4.49
C GLY A 44 -24.31 2.75 3.25
N LEU A 45 -23.81 3.06 2.04
CA LEU A 45 -24.47 2.72 0.77
C LEU A 45 -24.07 1.33 0.24
N GLY A 46 -23.31 0.56 1.03
CA GLY A 46 -22.92 -0.81 0.73
C GLY A 46 -23.93 -1.85 1.21
N HIS A 47 -23.61 -3.12 1.01
CA HIS A 47 -24.43 -4.24 1.49
C HIS A 47 -24.13 -4.56 2.96
N HIS A 48 -25.14 -4.52 3.84
CA HIS A 48 -24.97 -4.78 5.28
C HIS A 48 -24.50 -6.21 5.63
N ASP A 49 -24.77 -7.18 4.75
CA ASP A 49 -24.37 -8.57 4.95
C ASP A 49 -22.96 -8.90 4.41
N ARG A 50 -22.32 -7.98 3.69
CA ARG A 50 -21.03 -8.18 3.04
C ARG A 50 -19.97 -7.27 3.68
N PRO A 51 -18.68 -7.46 3.36
CA PRO A 51 -17.66 -6.50 3.74
C PRO A 51 -17.97 -5.07 3.26
N LEU A 52 -17.47 -4.06 3.96
CA LEU A 52 -17.69 -2.64 3.65
C LEU A 52 -17.31 -2.29 2.22
N SER A 53 -16.23 -2.91 1.73
CA SER A 53 -15.83 -2.89 0.33
C SER A 53 -14.95 -4.09 0.01
N VAL A 54 -15.09 -4.64 -1.17
CA VAL A 54 -14.24 -5.69 -1.72
C VAL A 54 -13.49 -5.17 -2.94
N LEU A 55 -12.18 -4.97 -2.80
CA LEU A 55 -11.33 -4.36 -3.83
C LEU A 55 -10.31 -5.37 -4.37
N LEU A 56 -10.21 -5.51 -5.70
CA LEU A 56 -9.17 -6.29 -6.34
C LEU A 56 -8.10 -5.39 -6.96
N PHE A 57 -6.93 -5.34 -6.35
CA PHE A 57 -5.78 -4.58 -6.82
C PHE A 57 -5.01 -5.40 -7.86
N ALA A 58 -5.11 -5.01 -9.12
CA ALA A 58 -4.48 -5.68 -10.25
C ALA A 58 -3.35 -4.83 -10.84
N GLY A 59 -2.16 -5.43 -11.00
CA GLY A 59 -1.05 -4.76 -11.68
C GLY A 59 0.30 -5.46 -11.48
N PRO A 60 1.41 -4.93 -12.02
CA PRO A 60 2.74 -5.50 -11.87
C PRO A 60 3.25 -5.54 -10.43
N THR A 61 4.36 -6.26 -10.20
CA THR A 61 5.01 -6.27 -8.88
C THR A 61 5.69 -4.93 -8.61
N GLY A 62 5.69 -4.49 -7.35
CA GLY A 62 6.41 -3.28 -6.94
C GLY A 62 5.81 -1.94 -7.40
N VAL A 63 4.57 -1.91 -7.89
CA VAL A 63 3.88 -0.68 -8.33
C VAL A 63 3.11 0.06 -7.22
N GLY A 64 3.09 -0.50 -6.00
CA GLY A 64 2.47 0.18 -4.84
C GLY A 64 1.17 -0.44 -4.31
N LYS A 65 0.74 -1.62 -4.77
CA LYS A 65 -0.47 -2.30 -4.26
C LYS A 65 -0.51 -2.41 -2.73
N THR A 66 0.52 -2.99 -2.11
CA THR A 66 0.63 -3.09 -0.64
C THR A 66 0.85 -1.73 0.02
N SER A 67 1.52 -0.78 -0.66
CA SER A 67 1.71 0.58 -0.16
C SER A 67 0.39 1.34 -0.08
N MET A 68 -0.55 1.10 -1.00
CA MET A 68 -1.91 1.63 -0.95
C MET A 68 -2.66 1.13 0.28
N VAL A 69 -2.56 -0.17 0.60
CA VAL A 69 -3.16 -0.73 1.82
C VAL A 69 -2.60 -0.06 3.07
N ARG A 70 -1.27 0.12 3.13
CA ARG A 70 -0.62 0.79 4.26
C ARG A 70 -1.04 2.25 4.39
N ALA A 71 -1.16 2.98 3.28
CA ALA A 71 -1.65 4.35 3.28
C ALA A 71 -3.11 4.42 3.75
N LEU A 72 -3.94 3.47 3.31
CA LEU A 72 -5.33 3.36 3.76
C LEU A 72 -5.42 3.05 5.27
N ALA A 73 -4.59 2.13 5.78
CA ALA A 73 -4.52 1.84 7.21
C ALA A 73 -4.04 3.05 8.02
N GLY A 74 -3.06 3.80 7.51
CA GLY A 74 -2.63 5.06 8.12
C GLY A 74 -3.71 6.13 8.19
N ALA A 75 -4.68 6.11 7.26
CA ALA A 75 -5.80 7.06 7.23
C ALA A 75 -7.02 6.61 8.05
N LEU A 76 -7.26 5.31 8.18
CA LEU A 76 -8.49 4.75 8.77
C LEU A 76 -8.30 4.06 10.12
N ARG A 77 -7.05 3.76 10.52
CA ARG A 77 -6.72 2.95 11.70
C ARG A 77 -5.58 3.58 12.49
N ALA A 78 -5.05 2.89 13.49
CA ALA A 78 -4.03 3.45 14.39
C ALA A 78 -2.68 3.71 13.70
N GLY A 79 -2.45 3.14 12.52
CA GLY A 79 -1.23 3.39 11.75
C GLY A 79 -1.08 2.50 10.51
N PRO A 80 0.00 2.68 9.74
CA PRO A 80 0.18 2.04 8.43
C PRO A 80 0.41 0.52 8.49
N GLU A 81 0.66 -0.05 9.67
CA GLU A 81 0.82 -1.49 9.89
C GLU A 81 -0.40 -2.12 10.59
N ASP A 82 -1.41 -1.32 10.93
CA ASP A 82 -2.62 -1.76 11.61
C ASP A 82 -3.61 -2.33 10.60
N PHE A 83 -3.28 -3.47 10.01
CA PHE A 83 -4.16 -4.25 9.15
C PHE A 83 -3.78 -5.74 9.22
N CYS A 84 -4.70 -6.64 8.89
CA CYS A 84 -4.41 -8.07 8.82
C CYS A 84 -3.90 -8.41 7.41
N ARG A 85 -2.69 -8.99 7.32
CA ARG A 85 -2.12 -9.44 6.04
C ARG A 85 -2.09 -10.97 6.00
N ILE A 86 -2.63 -11.52 4.94
CA ILE A 86 -2.65 -12.96 4.66
C ILE A 86 -1.87 -13.19 3.36
N ASP A 87 -0.76 -13.91 3.47
CA ASP A 87 0.03 -14.33 2.32
C ASP A 87 -0.61 -15.56 1.68
N MET A 88 -1.22 -15.36 0.51
CA MET A 88 -1.93 -16.43 -0.18
C MET A 88 -1.00 -17.45 -0.83
N SER A 89 0.28 -17.11 -1.01
CA SER A 89 1.30 -18.05 -1.49
C SER A 89 1.62 -19.11 -0.44
N ALA A 90 1.57 -18.76 0.85
CA ALA A 90 1.70 -19.73 1.94
C ALA A 90 0.54 -20.75 1.96
N LEU A 91 -0.60 -20.39 1.35
CA LEU A 91 -1.81 -21.20 1.26
C LEU A 91 -1.97 -21.91 -0.10
N ALA A 92 -0.89 -22.02 -0.87
CA ALA A 92 -0.89 -22.72 -2.15
C ALA A 92 -1.03 -24.25 -1.98
N GLN A 93 -0.51 -24.80 -0.88
CA GLN A 93 -0.49 -26.23 -0.60
C GLN A 93 -1.71 -26.64 0.23
N GLU A 94 -2.28 -27.81 -0.06
CA GLU A 94 -3.55 -28.28 0.52
C GLU A 94 -3.50 -28.38 2.06
N HIS A 95 -2.40 -28.86 2.63
CA HIS A 95 -2.25 -28.99 4.09
C HIS A 95 -2.30 -27.63 4.83
N TYR A 96 -1.78 -26.57 4.20
CA TYR A 96 -1.83 -25.21 4.75
C TYR A 96 -3.16 -24.52 4.40
N ALA A 97 -3.73 -24.79 3.22
CA ALA A 97 -5.08 -24.35 2.86
C ALA A 97 -6.14 -24.89 3.84
N ALA A 98 -5.96 -26.12 4.32
CA ALA A 98 -6.80 -26.69 5.36
C ALA A 98 -6.77 -25.84 6.62
N SER A 99 -5.70 -25.09 6.94
CA SER A 99 -5.67 -24.19 8.10
C SER A 99 -6.43 -22.86 7.90
N PHE A 100 -6.67 -22.45 6.65
CA PHE A 100 -7.42 -21.23 6.32
C PHE A 100 -8.90 -21.38 6.66
N SER A 101 -9.49 -22.50 6.28
CA SER A 101 -10.77 -22.91 6.85
C SER A 101 -10.55 -23.40 8.27
N GLY A 102 -9.46 -24.13 8.54
CA GLY A 102 -9.08 -24.89 9.74
C GLY A 102 -9.24 -26.42 9.52
N ALA A 103 -8.27 -27.25 9.93
CA ALA A 103 -8.26 -28.68 9.56
C ALA A 103 -9.38 -29.45 10.32
N PRO A 104 -9.92 -30.55 9.75
CA PRO A 104 -10.84 -31.43 10.47
C PRO A 104 -10.20 -31.99 11.75
N PRO A 105 -10.99 -32.32 12.81
CA PRO A 105 -10.47 -32.94 14.02
C PRO A 105 -9.72 -34.24 13.68
N GLY A 106 -8.43 -34.32 14.01
CA GLY A 106 -7.60 -35.53 13.82
C GLY A 106 -6.36 -35.37 12.93
N TYR A 107 -6.15 -34.22 12.28
CA TYR A 107 -4.91 -33.92 11.57
C TYR A 107 -3.84 -33.33 12.50
N SER A 108 -2.58 -33.75 12.32
CA SER A 108 -1.39 -33.34 13.08
C SER A 108 -0.95 -31.89 12.79
N GLY A 109 -1.88 -30.95 12.93
CA GLY A 109 -1.67 -29.50 12.88
C GLY A 109 -2.69 -28.72 13.74
N SER A 110 -3.53 -29.41 14.52
CA SER A 110 -4.61 -28.83 15.32
C SER A 110 -4.18 -28.17 16.64
N LYS A 111 -2.88 -28.17 16.96
CA LYS A 111 -2.37 -27.73 18.27
C LYS A 111 -1.64 -26.38 18.29
N GLU A 112 -1.40 -25.75 17.14
CA GLU A 112 -0.82 -24.39 17.09
C GLU A 112 -1.93 -23.36 16.86
N SER A 113 -2.43 -22.82 17.97
CA SER A 113 -3.45 -21.79 18.06
C SER A 113 -2.94 -20.40 17.66
N THR A 114 -2.40 -20.26 16.46
CA THR A 114 -2.26 -18.94 15.82
C THR A 114 -3.14 -18.97 14.58
N THR A 115 -4.40 -18.56 14.73
CA THR A 115 -5.25 -18.35 13.56
C THR A 115 -4.54 -17.36 12.64
N LEU A 116 -4.40 -17.69 11.36
CA LEU A 116 -3.86 -16.78 10.32
C LEU A 116 -4.55 -15.41 10.31
N PHE A 117 -5.73 -15.35 10.91
CA PHE A 117 -6.59 -14.21 11.07
C PHE A 117 -6.40 -13.57 12.46
N ASP A 118 -5.95 -12.33 12.46
CA ASP A 118 -6.00 -11.46 13.64
C ASP A 118 -7.41 -10.84 13.72
N LYS A 119 -8.29 -11.45 14.53
CA LYS A 119 -9.70 -11.02 14.65
C LYS A 119 -9.83 -9.52 14.96
N SER A 120 -8.94 -8.97 15.78
CA SER A 120 -8.99 -7.56 16.22
C SER A 120 -8.82 -6.59 15.05
N ARG A 121 -8.07 -6.98 14.02
CA ARG A 121 -7.84 -6.17 12.82
C ARG A 121 -8.88 -6.40 11.73
N ILE A 122 -9.65 -7.47 11.84
CA ILE A 122 -10.64 -7.89 10.84
C ILE A 122 -12.04 -7.37 11.20
N GLU A 123 -12.49 -7.65 12.43
CA GLU A 123 -13.89 -7.41 12.81
C GLU A 123 -14.22 -5.91 12.87
N GLY A 124 -13.23 -5.08 13.20
CA GLY A 124 -13.37 -3.63 13.28
C GLY A 124 -14.47 -3.17 14.25
N ASP A 125 -14.66 -1.87 14.34
CA ASP A 125 -15.80 -1.26 15.01
C ASP A 125 -16.37 -0.12 14.15
N PRO A 126 -17.58 0.41 14.44
CA PRO A 126 -18.22 1.42 13.59
C PRO A 126 -17.38 2.68 13.31
N TYR A 127 -16.38 2.96 14.15
CA TYR A 127 -15.47 4.10 14.00
C TYR A 127 -14.15 3.68 13.36
N THR A 128 -13.66 2.48 13.67
CA THR A 128 -12.39 1.93 13.19
C THR A 128 -12.63 0.67 12.35
N PRO A 129 -12.87 0.80 11.03
CA PRO A 129 -13.14 -0.36 10.18
C PRO A 129 -11.94 -1.30 10.14
N GLY A 130 -12.20 -2.60 10.03
CA GLY A 130 -11.15 -3.59 9.79
C GLY A 130 -10.53 -3.42 8.41
N ILE A 131 -9.28 -3.83 8.24
CA ILE A 131 -8.62 -3.88 6.93
C ILE A 131 -7.92 -5.24 6.79
N VAL A 132 -8.25 -5.96 5.73
CA VAL A 132 -7.65 -7.26 5.41
C VAL A 132 -7.05 -7.23 4.01
N LEU A 133 -5.79 -7.64 3.92
CA LEU A 133 -5.08 -7.83 2.68
C LEU A 133 -4.86 -9.32 2.42
N PHE A 134 -5.50 -9.85 1.37
CA PHE A 134 -5.17 -11.15 0.77
C PHE A 134 -4.17 -10.94 -0.36
N ASP A 135 -2.89 -11.15 -0.07
CA ASP A 135 -1.79 -10.81 -0.98
C ASP A 135 -1.49 -11.96 -1.95
N GLU A 136 -1.41 -11.66 -3.25
CA GLU A 136 -1.16 -12.61 -4.35
C GLU A 136 -2.20 -13.74 -4.43
N VAL A 137 -3.49 -13.37 -4.42
CA VAL A 137 -4.61 -14.33 -4.37
C VAL A 137 -4.58 -15.38 -5.48
N GLU A 138 -3.96 -15.09 -6.64
CA GLU A 138 -3.81 -16.07 -7.72
C GLU A 138 -2.92 -17.27 -7.38
N LYS A 139 -2.19 -17.21 -6.26
CA LYS A 139 -1.32 -18.27 -5.75
C LYS A 139 -2.01 -19.22 -4.78
N ALA A 140 -3.19 -18.85 -4.29
CA ALA A 140 -3.94 -19.62 -3.32
C ALA A 140 -4.41 -20.97 -3.89
N HIS A 141 -4.53 -21.96 -3.01
CA HIS A 141 -5.23 -23.20 -3.36
C HIS A 141 -6.72 -22.93 -3.67
N PRO A 142 -7.35 -23.60 -4.64
CA PRO A 142 -8.76 -23.36 -5.00
C PRO A 142 -9.77 -23.50 -3.85
N VAL A 143 -9.48 -24.33 -2.85
CA VAL A 143 -10.32 -24.45 -1.63
C VAL A 143 -10.34 -23.13 -0.84
N VAL A 144 -9.21 -22.42 -0.80
CA VAL A 144 -9.10 -21.12 -0.11
C VAL A 144 -9.89 -20.06 -0.88
N ILE A 145 -9.82 -20.06 -2.21
CA ILE A 145 -10.59 -19.14 -3.06
C ILE A 145 -12.10 -19.36 -2.85
N ARG A 146 -12.55 -20.62 -2.77
CA ARG A 146 -13.95 -20.97 -2.46
C ARG A 146 -14.37 -20.53 -1.06
N ALA A 147 -13.52 -20.73 -0.06
CA ALA A 147 -13.79 -20.24 1.30
C ALA A 147 -13.87 -18.71 1.33
N LEU A 148 -12.98 -18.03 0.61
CA LEU A 148 -12.98 -16.57 0.49
C LEU A 148 -14.25 -16.07 -0.19
N LEU A 149 -14.73 -16.73 -1.25
CA LEU A 149 -16.01 -16.41 -1.88
C LEU A 149 -17.16 -16.35 -0.87
N HIS A 150 -17.26 -17.35 0.02
CA HIS A 150 -18.26 -17.36 1.08
C HIS A 150 -18.15 -16.16 2.02
N VAL A 151 -16.92 -15.72 2.33
CA VAL A 151 -16.67 -14.52 3.14
C VAL A 151 -17.11 -13.25 2.40
N LEU A 152 -16.84 -13.15 1.09
CA LEU A 152 -17.26 -12.01 0.28
C LEU A 152 -18.79 -11.92 0.11
N ASP A 153 -19.48 -13.06 0.22
CA ASP A 153 -20.95 -13.18 0.13
C ASP A 153 -21.65 -12.89 1.45
N THR A 154 -21.16 -13.45 2.54
CA THR A 154 -21.88 -13.50 3.83
C THR A 154 -21.28 -12.61 4.91
N GLY A 155 -20.08 -12.07 4.64
CA GLY A 155 -19.30 -11.29 5.59
C GLY A 155 -18.85 -12.11 6.80
N VAL A 156 -18.82 -13.44 6.73
CA VAL A 156 -18.46 -14.31 7.85
C VAL A 156 -17.53 -15.44 7.40
N LEU A 157 -16.44 -15.63 8.13
CA LEU A 157 -15.60 -16.81 8.02
C LEU A 157 -15.88 -17.76 9.21
N ARG A 158 -16.16 -19.03 8.92
CA ARG A 158 -16.29 -20.07 9.95
C ARG A 158 -14.96 -20.79 10.13
N LEU A 159 -14.46 -20.84 11.37
CA LEU A 159 -13.19 -21.52 11.67
C LEU A 159 -13.38 -23.03 11.89
N SER A 160 -12.42 -23.79 11.37
CA SER A 160 -12.26 -25.25 11.32
C SER A 160 -12.33 -25.94 12.66
N SER A 161 -11.68 -25.29 13.61
CA SER A 161 -11.56 -25.70 15.00
C SER A 161 -12.92 -25.75 15.72
N GLY A 162 -14.00 -25.26 15.10
CA GLY A 162 -15.32 -25.14 15.74
C GLY A 162 -15.36 -24.07 16.82
N THR A 163 -14.27 -23.31 17.02
CA THR A 163 -14.09 -22.33 18.10
C THR A 163 -14.58 -20.92 17.79
N GLY A 164 -15.29 -20.72 16.67
CA GLY A 164 -16.03 -19.49 16.42
C GLY A 164 -16.05 -19.03 14.97
N THR A 165 -16.68 -17.88 14.77
CA THR A 165 -16.74 -17.16 13.51
C THR A 165 -15.84 -15.92 13.56
N ILE A 166 -15.52 -15.37 12.38
CA ILE A 166 -14.89 -14.07 12.22
C ILE A 166 -15.79 -13.22 11.34
N GLY A 167 -16.17 -12.05 11.82
CA GLY A 167 -16.97 -11.08 11.07
C GLY A 167 -16.11 -10.21 10.15
N PHE A 168 -16.50 -10.10 8.88
CA PHE A 168 -15.89 -9.21 7.88
C PHE A 168 -16.82 -8.06 7.49
N ARG A 169 -18.03 -7.99 8.04
CA ARG A 169 -19.07 -7.00 7.66
C ARG A 169 -18.63 -5.55 7.84
N ASN A 170 -17.80 -5.29 8.86
CA ASN A 170 -17.24 -3.98 9.12
C ASN A 170 -15.75 -3.91 8.73
N CYS A 171 -15.42 -4.52 7.58
CA CYS A 171 -14.05 -4.66 7.09
C CYS A 171 -13.92 -4.25 5.62
N HIS A 172 -12.84 -3.55 5.28
CA HIS A 172 -12.38 -3.41 3.90
C HIS A 172 -11.54 -4.63 3.52
N VAL A 173 -12.04 -5.43 2.57
CA VAL A 173 -11.34 -6.58 2.03
C VAL A 173 -10.61 -6.19 0.75
N ILE A 174 -9.30 -6.36 0.77
CA ILE A 174 -8.42 -6.02 -0.35
C ILE A 174 -7.70 -7.28 -0.81
N LEU A 175 -7.82 -7.59 -2.08
CA LEU A 175 -7.11 -8.69 -2.73
C LEU A 175 -6.06 -8.10 -3.67
N THR A 176 -4.86 -8.65 -3.72
CA THR A 176 -3.87 -8.25 -4.74
C THR A 176 -3.64 -9.37 -5.72
N THR A 177 -3.44 -9.00 -6.98
CA THR A 177 -3.04 -9.93 -8.02
C THR A 177 -2.00 -9.35 -8.97
N ASN A 178 -1.10 -10.22 -9.44
CA ASN A 178 -0.14 -9.92 -10.50
C ASN A 178 -0.58 -10.50 -11.86
N LEU A 179 -1.82 -10.99 -12.00
CA LEU A 179 -2.34 -11.52 -13.26
C LEU A 179 -2.25 -10.48 -14.39
N GLY A 180 -1.96 -10.96 -15.60
CA GLY A 180 -1.81 -10.11 -16.79
C GLY A 180 -0.51 -9.30 -16.87
N SER A 181 0.15 -9.01 -15.75
CA SER A 181 1.32 -8.11 -15.70
C SER A 181 2.56 -8.60 -16.47
N ARG A 182 2.77 -9.91 -16.57
CA ARG A 182 3.93 -10.51 -17.29
C ARG A 182 3.84 -10.37 -18.81
N ARG A 183 2.63 -10.29 -19.38
CA ARG A 183 2.42 -10.20 -20.83
C ARG A 183 2.45 -8.77 -21.37
N SER A 184 2.27 -7.78 -20.50
CA SER A 184 2.42 -6.35 -20.84
C SER A 184 3.88 -5.94 -21.04
N VAL A 185 4.84 -6.69 -20.46
CA VAL A 185 6.28 -6.39 -20.53
C VAL A 185 7.02 -7.22 -21.62
N VAL A 186 6.44 -8.34 -22.06
CA VAL A 186 7.03 -9.17 -23.12
C VAL A 186 6.53 -8.69 -24.48
N ARG A 187 7.49 -8.42 -25.38
CA ARG A 187 7.38 -8.05 -26.80
C ARG A 187 6.47 -9.00 -27.62
N ARG A 188 5.17 -9.04 -27.35
CA ARG A 188 4.20 -9.47 -28.34
C ARG A 188 3.98 -8.33 -29.33
N PRO A 189 3.77 -8.63 -30.61
CA PRO A 189 3.59 -7.57 -31.57
C PRO A 189 2.35 -6.74 -31.25
N TRP A 190 2.51 -5.43 -31.34
CA TRP A 190 1.53 -4.37 -31.07
C TRP A 190 0.13 -4.58 -31.69
N TRP A 191 -0.03 -5.44 -32.69
CA TRP A 191 -1.32 -5.79 -33.30
C TRP A 191 -2.13 -6.86 -32.53
N SER A 192 -1.57 -7.54 -31.52
CA SER A 192 -2.20 -8.71 -30.89
C SER A 192 -3.05 -8.39 -29.65
N PHE A 193 -2.89 -7.20 -29.05
CA PHE A 193 -3.73 -6.71 -27.96
C PHE A 193 -4.13 -5.26 -28.24
N ARG A 194 -5.43 -4.93 -28.09
CA ARG A 194 -5.96 -3.57 -28.34
C ARG A 194 -5.51 -2.56 -27.27
N SER A 195 -5.21 -3.01 -26.05
CA SER A 195 -4.58 -2.22 -24.98
C SER A 195 -3.96 -3.13 -23.89
N PRO A 196 -3.00 -2.65 -23.06
CA PRO A 196 -2.54 -3.35 -21.86
C PRO A 196 -3.66 -3.67 -20.86
N ASP A 197 -4.71 -2.82 -20.84
CA ASP A 197 -5.88 -2.99 -19.99
C ASP A 197 -6.72 -4.20 -20.39
N ASP A 198 -6.82 -4.48 -21.69
CA ASP A 198 -7.50 -5.68 -22.19
C ASP A 198 -6.78 -6.97 -21.78
N ALA A 199 -5.44 -6.92 -21.68
CA ALA A 199 -4.66 -8.10 -21.29
C ALA A 199 -4.82 -8.44 -19.79
N ILE A 200 -4.90 -7.43 -18.93
CA ILE A 200 -5.15 -7.62 -17.49
C ILE A 200 -6.59 -8.10 -17.29
N GLY A 201 -7.57 -7.46 -17.92
CA GLY A 201 -8.99 -7.86 -17.82
C GLY A 201 -9.19 -9.32 -18.21
N LYS A 202 -8.70 -9.72 -19.39
CA LYS A 202 -8.79 -11.11 -19.85
C LYS A 202 -8.10 -12.10 -18.92
N ALA A 203 -6.96 -11.73 -18.33
CA ALA A 203 -6.25 -12.63 -17.41
C ALA A 203 -7.02 -12.84 -16.11
N ILE A 204 -7.71 -11.81 -15.61
CA ILE A 204 -8.59 -11.89 -14.43
C ILE A 204 -9.80 -12.76 -14.75
N GLU A 205 -10.50 -12.49 -15.85
CA GLU A 205 -11.68 -13.26 -16.31
C GLU A 205 -11.36 -14.73 -16.61
N SER A 206 -10.12 -15.04 -17.02
CA SER A 206 -9.70 -16.42 -17.27
C SER A 206 -9.34 -17.18 -15.99
N PHE A 207 -9.02 -16.49 -14.89
CA PHE A 207 -8.57 -17.12 -13.65
C PHE A 207 -9.68 -17.22 -12.62
N PHE A 208 -10.49 -16.18 -12.46
CA PHE A 208 -11.59 -16.16 -11.51
C PHE A 208 -12.90 -16.49 -12.19
N ASP A 209 -13.71 -17.31 -11.51
CA ASP A 209 -15.07 -17.59 -11.94
C ASP A 209 -15.92 -16.31 -11.91
N PRO A 210 -16.92 -16.17 -12.81
CA PRO A 210 -17.81 -15.00 -12.82
C PRO A 210 -18.48 -14.75 -11.47
N GLU A 211 -18.78 -15.80 -10.71
CA GLU A 211 -19.34 -15.71 -9.36
C GLU A 211 -18.43 -14.92 -8.41
N PHE A 212 -17.12 -15.19 -8.45
CA PHE A 212 -16.14 -14.48 -7.64
C PHE A 212 -16.00 -13.01 -8.08
N LEU A 213 -15.96 -12.75 -9.38
CA LEU A 213 -15.86 -11.39 -9.91
C LEU A 213 -17.09 -10.54 -9.57
N ASN A 214 -18.28 -11.13 -9.55
CA ASN A 214 -19.53 -10.47 -9.15
C ASN A 214 -19.57 -10.08 -7.66
N ARG A 215 -18.57 -10.48 -6.86
CA ARG A 215 -18.42 -10.13 -5.44
C ARG A 215 -17.34 -9.11 -5.18
N ILE A 216 -16.59 -8.74 -6.21
CA ILE A 216 -15.64 -7.64 -6.17
C ILE A 216 -16.42 -6.38 -6.51
N ASP A 217 -16.41 -5.40 -5.61
CA ASP A 217 -17.11 -4.14 -5.83
C ASP A 217 -16.34 -3.27 -6.83
N GLU A 218 -15.01 -3.31 -6.78
CA GLU A 218 -14.17 -2.58 -7.72
C GLU A 218 -12.82 -3.28 -8.03
N VAL A 219 -12.50 -3.40 -9.32
CA VAL A 219 -11.18 -3.84 -9.79
C VAL A 219 -10.29 -2.62 -9.99
N VAL A 220 -9.35 -2.42 -9.07
CA VAL A 220 -8.44 -1.28 -9.03
C VAL A 220 -7.16 -1.61 -9.79
N ARG A 221 -6.90 -0.86 -10.86
CA ARG A 221 -5.74 -1.10 -11.75
C ARG A 221 -4.57 -0.22 -11.35
N PHE A 222 -3.40 -0.84 -11.25
CA PHE A 222 -2.14 -0.17 -10.98
C PHE A 222 -1.27 -0.13 -12.24
N ALA A 223 -0.82 1.07 -12.60
CA ALA A 223 0.06 1.31 -13.73
C ALA A 223 1.49 0.88 -13.42
N ALA A 224 2.22 0.46 -14.46
CA ALA A 224 3.66 0.29 -14.35
C ALA A 224 4.32 1.63 -14.00
N ILE A 225 5.38 1.58 -13.18
CA ILE A 225 6.16 2.77 -12.85
C ILE A 225 6.95 3.18 -14.10
N ASP A 226 6.86 4.44 -14.49
CA ASP A 226 7.73 5.04 -15.51
C ASP A 226 8.92 5.78 -14.85
N ARG A 227 9.80 6.38 -15.66
CA ARG A 227 10.96 7.09 -15.12
C ARG A 227 10.55 8.33 -14.32
N GLY A 228 9.55 9.11 -14.75
CA GLY A 228 9.12 10.30 -14.01
C GLY A 228 8.57 9.94 -12.63
N VAL A 229 7.74 8.90 -12.57
CA VAL A 229 7.25 8.32 -11.30
C VAL A 229 8.40 7.75 -10.48
N ALA A 230 9.39 7.12 -11.10
CA ALA A 230 10.56 6.60 -10.40
C ALA A 230 11.37 7.71 -9.71
N HIS A 231 11.57 8.87 -10.35
CA HIS A 231 12.22 10.03 -9.74
C HIS A 231 11.47 10.47 -8.48
N GLN A 232 10.16 10.70 -8.58
CA GLN A 232 9.32 11.12 -7.46
C GLN A 232 9.31 10.09 -6.31
N ILE A 233 9.38 8.79 -6.62
CA ILE A 233 9.51 7.74 -5.59
C ILE A 233 10.84 7.85 -4.87
N ILE A 234 11.95 8.12 -5.58
CA ILE A 234 13.25 8.31 -4.93
C ILE A 234 13.21 9.55 -4.03
N ASP A 235 12.69 10.67 -4.51
CA ASP A 235 12.53 11.90 -3.71
C ASP A 235 11.79 11.63 -2.40
N LEU A 236 10.68 10.89 -2.47
CA LEU A 236 9.91 10.50 -1.30
C LEU A 236 10.73 9.64 -0.32
N GLU A 237 11.51 8.68 -0.81
CA GLU A 237 12.35 7.82 0.04
C GLU A 237 13.54 8.61 0.64
N LEU A 238 14.12 9.59 -0.09
CA LEU A 238 15.13 10.51 0.44
C LEU A 238 14.57 11.40 1.56
N GLY A 239 13.34 11.89 1.39
CA GLY A 239 12.62 12.63 2.43
C GLY A 239 12.44 11.79 3.72
N ARG A 240 12.10 10.50 3.58
CA ARG A 240 12.02 9.58 4.74
C ARG A 240 13.37 9.39 5.42
N ILE A 241 14.45 9.22 4.66
CA ILE A 241 15.81 9.11 5.21
C ILE A 241 16.16 10.38 6.01
N THR A 242 15.84 11.55 5.46
CA THR A 242 16.05 12.85 6.12
C THR A 242 15.32 12.91 7.47
N GLN A 243 14.04 12.53 7.50
CA GLN A 243 13.25 12.50 8.73
C GLN A 243 13.81 11.54 9.78
N VAL A 244 14.29 10.37 9.36
CA VAL A 244 14.89 9.38 10.29
C VAL A 244 16.19 9.91 10.89
N LEU A 245 17.08 10.50 10.07
CA LEU A 245 18.35 11.04 10.54
C LEU A 245 18.18 12.27 11.42
N ALA A 246 17.19 13.13 11.13
CA ALA A 246 16.88 14.30 11.94
C ALA A 246 16.51 13.94 13.39
N ARG A 247 15.82 12.79 13.61
CA ARG A 247 15.53 12.29 14.97
C ARG A 247 16.78 11.90 15.75
N GLY A 248 17.87 11.60 15.06
CA GLY A 248 19.20 11.35 15.61
C GLY A 248 20.11 12.58 15.62
N TYR A 249 19.56 13.79 15.45
CA TYR A 249 20.30 15.06 15.39
C TYR A 249 21.28 15.20 14.21
N VAL A 250 21.07 14.40 13.15
CA VAL A 250 21.83 14.49 11.89
C VAL A 250 20.98 15.14 10.82
N HIS A 251 21.38 16.33 10.38
CA HIS A 251 20.81 16.99 9.21
C HIS A 251 21.48 16.45 7.95
N ILE A 252 20.70 16.08 6.95
CA ILE A 252 21.20 15.61 5.66
C ILE A 252 20.54 16.41 4.55
N ASP A 253 21.33 16.72 3.53
CA ASP A 253 20.89 17.32 2.28
C ASP A 253 21.47 16.54 1.10
N PHE A 254 20.76 16.54 -0.03
CA PHE A 254 21.12 15.74 -1.20
C PHE A 254 21.27 16.66 -2.41
N ASP A 255 22.33 16.45 -3.17
CA ASP A 255 22.51 17.11 -4.46
C ASP A 255 21.42 16.70 -5.46
N ASP A 256 20.97 17.65 -6.29
CA ASP A 256 19.92 17.46 -7.29
C ASP A 256 20.22 16.30 -8.26
N SER A 257 21.50 16.01 -8.53
CA SER A 257 21.91 14.94 -9.43
C SER A 257 21.73 13.53 -8.85
N LEU A 258 21.59 13.40 -7.53
CA LEU A 258 21.53 12.10 -6.85
C LEU A 258 20.31 11.27 -7.27
N VAL A 259 19.17 11.93 -7.44
CA VAL A 259 17.89 11.29 -7.81
C VAL A 259 18.03 10.63 -9.17
N GLY A 260 18.50 11.40 -10.16
CA GLY A 260 18.76 10.90 -11.51
C GLY A 260 19.75 9.75 -11.52
N HIS A 261 20.86 9.88 -10.78
CA HIS A 261 21.86 8.84 -10.66
C HIS A 261 21.30 7.53 -10.08
N LEU A 262 20.50 7.59 -9.01
CA LEU A 262 19.90 6.40 -8.39
C LEU A 262 18.84 5.73 -9.27
N VAL A 263 18.08 6.50 -10.05
CA VAL A 263 17.14 5.96 -11.05
C VAL A 263 17.92 5.25 -12.17
N GLU A 264 18.97 5.87 -12.71
CA GLU A 264 19.78 5.30 -13.78
C GLU A 264 20.45 3.97 -13.39
N GLN A 265 21.00 3.90 -12.17
CA GLN A 265 21.73 2.72 -11.70
C GLN A 265 20.81 1.55 -11.32
N GLY A 266 19.59 1.83 -10.87
CA GLY A 266 18.79 0.82 -10.16
C GLY A 266 17.35 0.65 -10.58
N PHE A 267 16.81 1.47 -11.49
CA PHE A 267 15.43 1.30 -11.95
C PHE A 267 15.28 0.13 -12.91
N ASP A 268 14.44 -0.84 -12.54
CA ASP A 268 14.01 -1.94 -13.41
C ASP A 268 12.46 -1.95 -13.46
N PRO A 269 11.85 -1.67 -14.63
CA PRO A 269 10.39 -1.68 -14.80
C PRO A 269 9.73 -3.01 -14.38
N ARG A 270 10.45 -4.15 -14.42
CA ARG A 270 9.92 -5.46 -14.03
C ARG A 270 9.69 -5.58 -12.53
N TYR A 271 10.47 -4.85 -11.73
CA TYR A 271 10.46 -4.90 -10.27
C TYR A 271 9.94 -3.61 -9.63
N GLY A 272 9.70 -2.56 -10.43
CA GLY A 272 9.12 -1.30 -9.99
C GLY A 272 9.89 -0.64 -8.85
N ALA A 273 9.18 -0.10 -7.86
CA ALA A 273 9.77 0.60 -6.72
C ALA A 273 10.69 -0.30 -5.86
N ARG A 274 10.56 -1.63 -5.93
CA ARG A 274 11.46 -2.55 -5.23
C ARG A 274 12.90 -2.43 -5.77
N ALA A 275 13.05 -2.18 -7.07
CA ALA A 275 14.36 -1.95 -7.70
C ALA A 275 14.99 -0.64 -7.16
N LEU A 276 14.20 0.42 -7.10
CA LEU A 276 14.61 1.73 -6.56
C LEU A 276 15.05 1.65 -5.09
N ARG A 277 14.26 1.00 -4.22
CA ARG A 277 14.62 0.79 -2.81
C ARG A 277 15.91 -0.02 -2.67
N ARG A 278 16.12 -0.99 -3.55
CA ARG A 278 17.37 -1.77 -3.59
C ARG A 278 18.54 -0.91 -4.07
N SER A 279 18.34 0.00 -5.02
CA SER A 279 19.32 1.00 -5.45
C SER A 279 19.78 1.86 -4.26
N ILE A 280 18.82 2.48 -3.57
CA ILE A 280 19.05 3.28 -2.36
C ILE A 280 19.82 2.49 -1.31
N ARG A 281 19.37 1.26 -1.01
CA ARG A 281 20.03 0.41 -0.01
C ARG A 281 21.46 0.03 -0.37
N ARG A 282 21.77 -0.15 -1.65
CA ARG A 282 23.10 -0.60 -2.10
C ARG A 282 24.08 0.54 -2.28
N HIS A 283 23.61 1.67 -2.80
CA HIS A 283 24.48 2.74 -3.26
C HIS A 283 24.49 3.94 -2.31
N LEU A 284 23.38 4.26 -1.66
CA LEU A 284 23.26 5.44 -0.80
C LEU A 284 23.41 5.12 0.69
N LEU A 285 22.66 4.13 1.21
CA LEU A 285 22.65 3.86 2.65
C LEU A 285 24.02 3.52 3.24
N PRO A 286 24.91 2.76 2.57
CA PRO A 286 26.25 2.50 3.11
C PRO A 286 27.07 3.77 3.27
N ALA A 287 27.06 4.65 2.27
CA ALA A 287 27.78 5.93 2.32
C ALA A 287 27.26 6.84 3.45
N ILE A 288 25.95 6.84 3.70
CA ILE A 288 25.35 7.55 4.84
C ILE A 288 25.81 6.93 6.16
N ALA A 289 25.76 5.60 6.28
CA ALA A 289 26.16 4.89 7.51
C ALA A 289 27.62 5.18 7.88
N ASP A 290 28.54 5.06 6.92
CA ASP A 290 29.96 5.34 7.12
C ASP A 290 30.20 6.78 7.58
N ALA A 291 29.45 7.74 7.02
CA ALA A 291 29.56 9.15 7.39
C ALA A 291 28.99 9.46 8.79
N VAL A 292 27.87 8.83 9.16
CA VAL A 292 27.29 8.95 10.50
C VAL A 292 28.25 8.37 11.55
N ASP A 293 28.85 7.20 11.30
CA ASP A 293 29.82 6.59 12.22
C ASP A 293 31.07 7.47 12.39
N ALA A 294 31.56 8.06 11.30
CA ALA A 294 32.70 8.98 11.33
C ALA A 294 32.40 10.24 12.17
N ILE A 295 31.19 10.79 12.05
CA ILE A 295 30.75 11.94 12.86
C ILE A 295 30.63 11.57 14.33
N ALA A 296 30.00 10.43 14.64
CA ALA A 296 29.82 9.97 16.02
C ALA A 296 31.17 9.82 16.75
N ALA A 297 32.22 9.36 16.05
CA ALA A 297 33.57 9.28 16.59
C ALA A 297 34.16 10.65 16.99
N THR A 298 33.74 11.74 16.33
CA THR A 298 34.24 13.10 16.59
C THR A 298 33.47 13.88 17.67
N ARG A 299 32.35 13.34 18.18
CA ARG A 299 31.47 13.97 19.20
C ARG A 299 31.03 15.41 18.89
N ARG A 300 30.81 15.75 17.61
CA ARG A 300 30.25 17.05 17.21
C ARG A 300 28.75 16.95 17.01
N ASP A 301 28.00 17.84 17.66
CA ASP A 301 26.54 17.96 17.57
C ASP A 301 26.18 19.46 17.49
N PRO A 302 25.31 19.93 16.57
CA PRO A 302 24.61 19.19 15.51
C PRO A 302 25.51 18.79 14.34
N ALA A 303 25.20 17.63 13.75
CA ALA A 303 25.90 17.08 12.61
C ALA A 303 25.17 17.39 11.30
N ALA A 304 25.86 17.91 10.30
CA ALA A 304 25.31 18.16 8.98
C ALA A 304 26.08 17.37 7.91
N LEU A 305 25.33 16.71 7.02
CA LEU A 305 25.82 15.92 5.90
C LEU A 305 25.28 16.48 4.59
N HIS A 306 26.13 16.55 3.58
CA HIS A 306 25.73 16.82 2.21
C HIS A 306 26.19 15.67 1.32
N VAL A 307 25.23 15.07 0.61
CA VAL A 307 25.46 13.91 -0.24
C VAL A 307 25.58 14.36 -1.68
N VAL A 308 26.70 14.00 -2.32
CA VAL A 308 27.00 14.36 -3.71
C VAL A 308 27.29 13.12 -4.54
N VAL A 309 27.07 13.23 -5.84
CA VAL A 309 27.56 12.26 -6.82
C VAL A 309 28.90 12.79 -7.34
N ASP A 310 30.01 12.14 -6.99
CA ASP A 310 31.33 12.53 -7.45
C ASP A 310 31.53 12.22 -8.94
N SER A 311 32.56 12.81 -9.55
CA SER A 311 32.89 12.66 -10.98
C SER A 311 33.10 11.21 -11.45
N GLY A 312 33.35 10.29 -10.51
CA GLY A 312 33.42 8.84 -10.75
C GLY A 312 32.07 8.10 -10.67
N GLN A 313 30.95 8.83 -10.59
CA GLN A 313 29.61 8.28 -10.32
C GLN A 313 29.50 7.53 -8.99
N THR A 314 30.34 7.88 -8.02
CA THR A 314 30.30 7.34 -6.66
C THR A 314 29.57 8.31 -5.75
N ILE A 315 28.65 7.80 -4.94
CA ILE A 315 27.96 8.59 -3.93
C ILE A 315 28.93 8.84 -2.78
N ALA A 316 29.18 10.11 -2.46
CA ALA A 316 30.03 10.53 -1.36
C ALA A 316 29.22 11.39 -0.37
N CYS A 317 29.40 11.13 0.92
CA CYS A 317 28.80 11.90 2.00
C CYS A 317 29.87 12.79 2.63
N ARG A 318 29.68 14.11 2.59
CA ARG A 318 30.64 15.08 3.14
C ARG A 318 30.03 15.81 4.33
N PRO A 319 30.80 16.08 5.40
CA PRO A 319 30.35 17.00 6.44
C PRO A 319 30.07 18.38 5.83
N SER A 320 28.89 18.92 6.10
CA SER A 320 28.55 20.30 5.74
C SER A 320 28.86 21.23 6.93
N HIS A 321 29.57 22.33 6.67
CA HIS A 321 29.80 23.38 7.66
C HIS A 321 28.74 24.48 7.63
N SER A 322 27.79 24.41 6.69
CA SER A 322 26.70 25.37 6.54
C SER A 322 25.37 24.68 6.85
N CYS A 323 24.88 24.87 8.07
CA CYS A 323 23.48 24.63 8.37
C CYS A 323 22.88 25.97 8.79
N SER A 324 22.25 26.68 7.85
CA SER A 324 21.16 27.59 8.21
C SER A 324 19.94 26.72 8.46
N PRO A 325 19.23 26.88 9.59
CA PRO A 325 18.07 26.06 9.89
C PRO A 325 16.99 26.34 8.85
N THR A 326 16.82 25.44 7.88
CA THR A 326 15.61 25.44 7.06
C THR A 326 14.47 25.18 8.03
N THR A 327 13.62 26.18 8.18
CA THR A 327 12.51 26.20 9.12
C THR A 327 11.60 25.02 8.80
N VAL A 328 11.71 23.94 9.58
CA VAL A 328 10.65 22.95 9.66
C VAL A 328 9.48 23.71 10.27
N GLY A 329 8.46 23.98 9.46
CA GLY A 329 7.23 24.62 9.90
C GLY A 329 6.65 23.88 11.11
N PRO A 330 5.96 24.58 12.01
CA PRO A 330 5.52 24.01 13.28
C PRO A 330 4.69 22.75 13.01
N GLU A 331 4.94 21.73 13.82
CA GLU A 331 4.11 20.55 13.98
C GLU A 331 2.62 20.97 13.98
N GLN A 332 1.91 20.63 12.92
CA GLN A 332 0.46 20.53 13.01
C GLN A 332 0.18 19.25 13.80
N THR A 333 0.10 19.42 15.12
CA THR A 333 -0.55 18.49 16.02
C THR A 333 -1.92 18.13 15.47
N ALA A 334 -2.11 16.86 15.17
CA ALA A 334 -3.40 16.25 14.88
C ALA A 334 -4.23 16.21 16.18
N GLU A 335 -4.84 17.34 16.53
CA GLU A 335 -5.94 17.41 17.50
C GLU A 335 -6.96 18.43 16.99
N GLU A 336 -7.83 18.01 16.07
CA GLU A 336 -9.18 18.58 15.91
C GLU A 336 -10.02 17.70 14.96
N PHE A 337 -10.36 16.49 15.43
CA PHE A 337 -11.61 15.83 15.02
C PHE A 337 -12.50 15.77 16.26
N LEU A 338 -13.00 16.94 16.66
CA LEU A 338 -14.09 17.02 17.64
C LEU A 338 -15.38 16.58 16.94
N VAL A 339 -15.80 15.38 17.32
CA VAL A 339 -17.14 14.83 17.16
C VAL A 339 -18.16 15.89 17.55
N THR A 340 -18.99 16.32 16.60
CA THR A 340 -20.19 17.08 16.91
C THR A 340 -21.22 16.11 17.49
N PRO A 341 -21.75 16.33 18.71
CA PRO A 341 -22.84 15.50 19.23
C PRO A 341 -24.12 15.82 18.45
N MET A 342 -24.70 14.80 17.81
CA MET A 342 -26.10 14.85 17.39
C MET A 342 -26.96 14.61 18.63
N GLU A 343 -27.32 15.70 19.31
CA GLU A 343 -28.41 15.69 20.28
C GLU A 343 -29.72 15.30 19.60
N GLY A 344 -30.47 14.43 20.26
CA GLY A 344 -31.68 13.84 19.73
C GLY A 344 -32.85 14.80 19.59
N LYS A 345 -33.74 14.42 18.67
CA LYS A 345 -35.19 14.42 18.88
C LYS A 345 -35.84 13.33 18.06
#